data_AF-A0A539DRL4-F1
#
_entry.id   AF-A0A539DRL4-F1
#
_cell.length_a   1.000
_cell.length_b   1.000
_cell.length_c   1.000
_cell.angle_alpha   90.00
_cell.angle_beta   90.00
_cell.angle_gamma   90.00
#
_symmetry.space_group_name_H-M   'P 1'
#
loop_
_entity.id
_entity.type
_entity.pdbx_description
1 polymer ?
#
loop_
_entity_poly.entity_id
_entity_poly.type
_entity_poly.pdbx_seq_one_letter_code
_entity_poly.pdbx_strand_id
1 'polypeptide(L)'
;MPHDSDLEEYLYQVAGCVGGFWTEVAAAHGEPFKAALATQHELGICYGKALQLTNILRDLPKDLRMGRCYLPGVQLRQYRLTVAELLDPNNSVRTEPLLQHYLDKTLAYYQAAQLYLFNIPRRSLRHRLAVLWPQLIGLATLAKLAHHPRWLDPTTPAKVSRRWIYTMLLLSLPAVLSNTLLRGWLGWLHKQVHKE
;
A
#
# COMPACT_ATOMS: atom_id res chain seq x y z
N MET A 1 -16.92 -6.49 19.04
CA MET A 1 -16.90 -6.49 17.56
C MET A 1 -15.86 -5.49 17.13
N PRO A 2 -14.95 -5.83 16.21
CA PRO A 2 -13.81 -4.98 15.95
C PRO A 2 -14.20 -3.65 15.31
N HIS A 3 -13.69 -2.56 15.88
CA HIS A 3 -13.92 -1.17 15.46
C HIS A 3 -12.81 -0.75 14.48
N ASP A 4 -12.94 0.39 13.80
CA ASP A 4 -11.91 0.94 12.89
C ASP A 4 -10.50 0.96 13.50
N SER A 5 -10.42 1.16 14.81
CA SER A 5 -9.21 1.11 15.61
C SER A 5 -8.49 -0.23 15.53
N ASP A 6 -9.21 -1.33 15.39
CA ASP A 6 -8.64 -2.68 15.48
C ASP A 6 -7.84 -3.01 14.21
N LEU A 7 -8.32 -2.57 13.04
CA LEU A 7 -7.53 -2.67 11.80
C LEU A 7 -6.33 -1.71 11.86
N GLU A 8 -6.50 -0.49 12.36
CA GLU A 8 -5.39 0.46 12.52
C GLU A 8 -4.29 -0.08 13.43
N GLU A 9 -4.68 -0.65 14.57
CA GLU A 9 -3.80 -1.25 15.54
C GLU A 9 -3.12 -2.48 14.96
N TYR A 10 -3.87 -3.37 14.31
CA TYR A 10 -3.30 -4.52 13.61
C TYR A 10 -2.26 -4.10 12.57
N LEU A 11 -2.60 -3.13 11.69
CA LEU A 11 -1.68 -2.61 10.68
C LEU A 11 -0.42 -2.01 11.32
N TYR A 12 -0.56 -1.32 12.45
CA TYR A 12 0.58 -0.82 13.22
C TYR A 12 1.44 -1.98 13.75
N GLN A 13 0.85 -2.94 14.46
CA GLN A 13 1.57 -4.02 15.12
C GLN A 13 2.34 -4.92 14.15
N VAL A 14 1.82 -5.18 12.95
CA VAL A 14 2.43 -6.14 12.01
C VAL A 14 3.35 -5.49 10.96
N ALA A 15 3.21 -4.18 10.71
CA ALA A 15 3.97 -3.53 9.65
C ALA A 15 4.31 -2.06 9.93
N GLY A 16 3.42 -1.30 10.57
CA GLY A 16 3.69 0.10 10.91
C GLY A 16 4.89 0.24 11.84
N CYS A 17 4.95 -0.55 12.91
CA CYS A 17 6.07 -0.57 13.85
C CYS A 17 7.39 -0.93 13.15
N VAL A 18 7.36 -1.83 12.17
CA VAL A 18 8.52 -2.22 11.36
C VAL A 18 9.02 -1.04 10.52
N GLY A 19 8.11 -0.23 9.98
CA GLY A 19 8.46 1.01 9.27
C GLY A 19 9.13 2.05 10.16
N GLY A 20 8.60 2.28 11.36
CA GLY A 20 9.22 3.14 12.37
C GLY A 20 10.60 2.62 12.82
N PHE A 21 10.68 1.33 13.12
CA PHE A 21 11.93 0.65 13.49
C PHE A 21 13.03 0.81 12.43
N TRP A 22 12.74 0.54 11.16
CA TRP A 22 13.73 0.72 10.08
C TRP A 22 14.16 2.17 9.91
N THR A 23 13.28 3.12 10.22
CA THR A 23 13.62 4.55 10.20
C THR A 23 14.66 4.88 11.28
N GLU A 24 14.47 4.36 12.49
CA GLU A 24 15.42 4.53 13.60
C GLU A 24 16.75 3.85 13.31
N VAL A 25 16.73 2.62 12.77
CA VAL A 25 17.93 1.90 12.35
C VAL A 25 18.69 2.70 11.29
N ALA A 26 18.01 3.22 10.27
CA ALA A 26 18.65 4.04 9.24
C ALA A 26 19.32 5.28 9.86
N ALA A 27 18.62 5.99 10.74
CA ALA A 27 19.15 7.16 11.44
C ALA A 27 20.38 6.81 12.31
N ALA A 28 20.32 5.69 13.06
CA ALA A 28 21.42 5.21 13.89
C ALA A 28 22.67 4.84 13.07
N HIS A 29 22.49 4.39 11.83
CA HIS A 29 23.58 4.15 10.87
C HIS A 29 24.00 5.39 10.08
N GLY A 30 23.51 6.58 10.44
CA GLY A 30 23.93 7.85 9.85
C GLY A 30 23.27 8.17 8.51
N GLU A 31 22.18 7.49 8.13
CA GLU A 31 21.39 7.90 6.97
C GLU A 31 20.73 9.26 7.25
N PRO A 32 21.01 10.28 6.42
CA PRO A 32 20.46 11.60 6.64
C PRO A 32 18.98 11.67 6.25
N PHE A 33 18.19 12.39 7.04
CA PHE A 33 16.83 12.81 6.69
C PHE A 33 16.74 14.33 6.72
N LYS A 34 15.93 14.91 5.83
CA LYS A 34 15.67 16.36 5.82
C LYS A 34 14.69 16.79 6.91
N ALA A 35 13.75 15.92 7.27
CA ALA A 35 12.80 16.16 8.34
C ALA A 35 13.36 15.68 9.68
N ALA A 36 12.77 16.13 10.77
CA ALA A 36 13.08 15.63 12.10
C ALA A 36 12.83 14.11 12.18
N LEU A 37 13.62 13.41 12.99
CA LEU A 37 13.52 11.94 13.12
C LEU A 37 12.12 11.50 13.54
N ALA A 38 11.48 12.20 14.49
CA ALA A 38 10.11 11.91 14.92
C ALA A 38 9.12 11.99 13.74
N THR A 39 9.20 13.03 12.91
CA THR A 39 8.35 13.13 11.70
C THR A 39 8.63 11.99 10.74
N GLN A 40 9.90 11.68 10.52
CA GLN A 40 10.28 10.60 9.61
C GLN A 40 9.81 9.23 10.13
N HIS A 41 9.84 9.01 11.45
CA HIS A 41 9.35 7.80 12.10
C HIS A 41 7.84 7.61 11.83
N GLU A 42 7.02 8.65 12.02
CA GLU A 42 5.58 8.60 11.72
C GLU A 42 5.28 8.34 10.24
N LEU A 43 6.06 8.94 9.35
CA LEU A 43 5.95 8.65 7.91
C LEU A 43 6.37 7.21 7.58
N GLY A 44 7.35 6.67 8.31
CA GLY A 44 7.77 5.27 8.25
C GLY A 44 6.65 4.32 8.69
N ILE A 45 5.92 4.65 9.77
CA ILE A 45 4.73 3.92 10.20
C ILE A 45 3.69 3.88 9.09
N CYS A 46 3.35 5.03 8.50
CA CYS A 46 2.42 5.10 7.37
C CYS A 46 2.89 4.23 6.19
N TYR A 47 4.18 4.25 5.90
CA TYR A 47 4.74 3.42 4.83
C TYR A 47 4.54 1.93 5.07
N GLY A 48 4.81 1.44 6.29
CA GLY A 48 4.54 0.06 6.68
C GLY A 48 3.05 -0.31 6.54
N LYS A 49 2.16 0.56 7.03
CA LYS A 49 0.70 0.37 6.92
C LYS A 49 0.24 0.30 5.46
N ALA A 50 0.76 1.15 4.57
CA ALA A 50 0.42 1.15 3.15
C ALA A 50 0.74 -0.21 2.49
N LEU A 51 1.94 -0.73 2.73
CA LEU A 51 2.38 -2.01 2.18
C LEU A 51 1.53 -3.17 2.70
N GLN A 52 1.22 -3.16 3.99
CA GLN A 52 0.43 -4.23 4.60
C GLN A 52 -1.02 -4.22 4.13
N LEU A 53 -1.66 -3.05 4.08
CA LEU A 53 -3.03 -2.96 3.61
C LEU A 53 -3.12 -3.34 2.12
N THR A 54 -2.10 -3.01 1.31
CA THR A 54 -1.99 -3.50 -0.07
C THR A 54 -1.98 -5.02 -0.14
N ASN A 55 -1.19 -5.69 0.73
CA ASN A 55 -1.15 -7.16 0.78
C ASN A 55 -2.49 -7.75 1.22
N ILE A 56 -3.11 -7.19 2.26
CA ILE A 56 -4.44 -7.62 2.74
C ILE A 56 -5.45 -7.56 1.61
N LEU A 57 -5.53 -6.45 0.86
CA LEU A 57 -6.51 -6.30 -0.22
C LEU A 57 -6.24 -7.24 -1.39
N ARG A 58 -4.97 -7.40 -1.79
CA ARG A 58 -4.58 -8.31 -2.87
C ARG A 58 -4.91 -9.77 -2.54
N ASP A 59 -4.64 -10.18 -1.31
CA ASP A 59 -4.74 -11.59 -0.89
C ASP A 59 -6.08 -11.93 -0.22
N LEU A 60 -6.96 -10.94 0.00
CA LEU A 60 -8.28 -11.10 0.63
C LEU A 60 -9.07 -12.30 0.08
N PRO A 61 -9.20 -12.52 -1.24
CA PRO A 61 -9.98 -13.63 -1.78
C PRO A 61 -9.46 -15.01 -1.36
N LYS A 62 -8.14 -15.13 -1.19
CA LYS A 62 -7.48 -16.35 -0.75
C LYS A 62 -7.59 -16.49 0.76
N ASP A 63 -7.37 -15.40 1.49
CA ASP A 63 -7.38 -15.39 2.95
C ASP A 63 -8.75 -15.73 3.52
N LEU A 64 -9.83 -15.22 2.92
CA LEU A 64 -11.20 -15.56 3.31
C LEU A 64 -11.47 -17.06 3.24
N ARG A 65 -10.97 -17.75 2.20
CA ARG A 65 -11.14 -19.21 2.02
C ARG A 65 -10.32 -20.03 3.01
N MET A 66 -9.30 -19.41 3.61
CA MET A 66 -8.54 -19.97 4.72
C MET A 66 -9.16 -19.63 6.08
N GLY A 67 -10.34 -19.00 6.11
CA GLY A 67 -11.02 -18.58 7.34
C GLY A 67 -10.45 -17.29 7.95
N ARG A 68 -9.65 -16.53 7.21
CA ARG A 68 -9.01 -15.29 7.69
C ARG A 68 -9.71 -14.07 7.10
N CYS A 69 -10.24 -13.19 7.95
CA CYS A 69 -10.77 -11.89 7.55
C CYS A 69 -10.17 -10.80 8.43
N TYR A 70 -9.47 -9.84 7.81
CA TYR A 70 -8.84 -8.72 8.51
C TYR A 70 -9.70 -7.45 8.48
N LEU A 71 -10.75 -7.41 7.65
CA LEU A 71 -11.60 -6.24 7.52
C LEU A 71 -12.57 -6.19 8.72
N PRO A 72 -12.68 -5.07 9.45
CA PRO A 72 -13.53 -5.04 10.64
C PRO A 72 -15.01 -5.13 10.28
N GLY A 73 -15.77 -5.81 11.13
CA GLY A 73 -17.19 -6.05 10.90
C GLY A 73 -18.04 -4.77 10.89
N VAL A 74 -17.58 -3.70 11.54
CA VAL A 74 -18.26 -2.38 11.52
C VAL A 74 -18.30 -1.83 10.10
N GLN A 75 -17.17 -1.82 9.38
CA GLN A 75 -17.09 -1.39 7.99
C GLN A 75 -17.95 -2.27 7.10
N LEU A 76 -17.87 -3.59 7.26
CA LEU A 76 -18.73 -4.49 6.46
C LEU A 76 -20.21 -4.14 6.63
N ARG A 77 -20.67 -3.87 7.87
CA ARG A 77 -22.04 -3.44 8.14
C ARG A 77 -22.38 -2.09 7.52
N GLN A 78 -21.47 -1.11 7.51
CA GLN A 78 -21.70 0.18 6.84
C GLN A 78 -22.03 0.01 5.36
N TYR A 79 -21.39 -0.96 4.70
CA TYR A 79 -21.66 -1.31 3.30
C TYR A 79 -22.77 -2.36 3.12
N ARG A 80 -23.49 -2.75 4.19
CA ARG A 80 -24.49 -3.82 4.19
C ARG A 80 -23.93 -5.14 3.62
N LEU A 81 -22.72 -5.46 4.04
CA LEU A 81 -21.98 -6.65 3.67
C LEU A 81 -21.75 -7.57 4.87
N THR A 82 -21.63 -8.85 4.57
CA THR A 82 -21.19 -9.90 5.49
C THR A 82 -19.92 -10.56 4.96
N VAL A 83 -19.20 -11.28 5.83
CA VAL A 83 -18.02 -12.06 5.40
C VAL A 83 -18.40 -13.13 4.37
N ALA A 84 -19.61 -13.71 4.48
CA ALA A 84 -20.13 -14.68 3.52
C ALA A 84 -20.27 -14.10 2.11
N GLU A 85 -20.67 -12.83 2.00
CA GLU A 85 -20.79 -12.16 0.70
C GLU A 85 -19.43 -11.90 0.05
N LEU A 86 -18.37 -11.72 0.85
CA LEU A 86 -17.00 -11.61 0.33
C LEU A 86 -16.42 -12.95 -0.15
N LEU A 87 -16.98 -14.09 0.27
CA LEU A 87 -16.52 -15.42 -0.17
C LEU A 87 -16.99 -15.77 -1.59
N ASP A 88 -18.13 -15.21 -2.01
CA ASP A 88 -18.71 -15.42 -3.32
C ASP A 88 -18.08 -14.49 -4.38
N PRO A 89 -17.34 -15.02 -5.37
CA PRO A 89 -16.72 -14.22 -6.43
C PRO A 89 -17.72 -13.37 -7.23
N ASN A 90 -18.98 -13.79 -7.32
CA ASN A 90 -20.03 -13.08 -8.06
C ASN A 90 -20.41 -11.74 -7.40
N ASN A 91 -20.08 -11.55 -6.12
CA ASN A 91 -20.32 -10.30 -5.41
C ASN A 91 -19.24 -9.23 -5.63
N SER A 92 -18.31 -9.43 -6.58
CA SER A 92 -17.22 -8.46 -6.84
C SER A 92 -17.74 -7.05 -7.15
N VAL A 93 -18.82 -6.93 -7.93
CA VAL A 93 -19.45 -5.62 -8.23
C VAL A 93 -20.13 -5.05 -6.99
N ARG A 94 -20.88 -5.86 -6.24
CA ARG A 94 -21.57 -5.42 -5.02
C ARG A 94 -20.60 -4.93 -3.93
N THR A 95 -19.41 -5.50 -3.88
CA THR A 95 -18.38 -5.22 -2.87
C THR A 95 -17.39 -4.15 -3.32
N GLU A 96 -17.54 -3.61 -4.53
CA GLU A 96 -16.71 -2.54 -5.08
C GLU A 96 -16.65 -1.28 -4.19
N PRO A 97 -17.75 -0.78 -3.59
CA PRO A 97 -17.67 0.38 -2.71
C PRO A 97 -16.79 0.15 -1.47
N LEU A 98 -16.80 -1.08 -0.94
CA LEU A 98 -15.91 -1.48 0.16
C LEU A 98 -14.45 -1.52 -0.30
N LEU A 99 -14.20 -2.08 -1.49
CA LEU A 99 -12.86 -2.08 -2.07
C LEU A 99 -12.36 -0.64 -2.25
N GLN A 100 -13.16 0.24 -2.84
CA GLN A 100 -12.79 1.65 -3.07
C GLN A 100 -12.42 2.37 -1.77
N HIS A 101 -13.20 2.16 -0.70
CA HIS A 101 -12.88 2.72 0.62
C HIS A 101 -11.47 2.34 1.09
N TYR A 102 -11.09 1.07 0.97
CA TYR A 102 -9.75 0.64 1.38
C TYR A 102 -8.67 1.02 0.38
N LEU A 103 -8.97 1.14 -0.91
CA LEU A 103 -8.05 1.73 -1.89
C LEU A 103 -7.71 3.17 -1.48
N ASP A 104 -8.72 4.01 -1.22
CA ASP A 104 -8.55 5.40 -0.81
C ASP A 104 -7.74 5.51 0.49
N LYS A 105 -8.06 4.66 1.48
CA LYS A 105 -7.31 4.57 2.73
C LYS A 105 -5.84 4.19 2.50
N THR A 106 -5.59 3.20 1.64
CA THR A 106 -4.21 2.77 1.33
C THR A 106 -3.45 3.86 0.58
N LEU A 107 -4.11 4.56 -0.34
CA LEU A 107 -3.56 5.68 -1.09
C LEU A 107 -3.15 6.83 -0.16
N ALA A 108 -3.96 7.16 0.85
CA ALA A 108 -3.60 8.16 1.86
C ALA A 108 -2.30 7.80 2.60
N TYR A 109 -2.10 6.53 2.97
CA TYR A 109 -0.82 6.10 3.53
C TYR A 109 0.33 6.17 2.52
N TYR A 110 0.09 5.83 1.25
CA TYR A 110 1.13 6.00 0.21
C TYR A 110 1.51 7.47 0.03
N GLN A 111 0.57 8.41 0.11
CA GLN A 111 0.91 9.85 0.05
C GLN A 111 1.87 10.25 1.19
N ALA A 112 1.65 9.76 2.41
CA ALA A 112 2.58 9.94 3.51
C ALA A 112 3.94 9.23 3.24
N ALA A 113 3.93 8.00 2.71
CA ALA A 113 5.14 7.28 2.32
C ALA A 113 5.96 7.98 1.22
N GLN A 114 5.31 8.75 0.35
CA GLN A 114 6.00 9.59 -0.63
C GLN A 114 6.76 10.73 0.04
N LEU A 115 6.18 11.35 1.08
CA LEU A 115 6.89 12.35 1.88
C LEU A 115 8.11 11.73 2.58
N TYR A 116 7.99 10.51 3.11
CA TYR A 116 9.12 9.75 3.64
C TYR A 116 10.27 9.67 2.63
N LEU A 117 9.97 9.25 1.40
CA LEU A 117 10.95 9.13 0.31
C LEU A 117 11.59 10.47 -0.06
N PHE A 118 10.82 11.57 -0.08
CA PHE A 118 11.33 12.89 -0.47
C PHE A 118 12.21 13.56 0.60
N ASN A 119 12.07 13.12 1.86
CA ASN A 119 12.91 13.51 2.98
C ASN A 119 14.29 12.83 2.95
N ILE A 120 14.46 11.72 2.23
CA ILE A 120 15.77 11.10 2.02
C ILE A 120 16.57 11.94 1.00
N PRO A 121 17.82 12.37 1.27
CA PRO A 121 18.64 13.11 0.34
C PRO A 121 18.85 12.39 -0.99
N ARG A 122 18.82 13.14 -2.10
CA ARG A 122 18.91 12.60 -3.47
C ARG A 122 20.17 11.77 -3.73
N ARG A 123 21.25 12.04 -2.99
CA ARG A 123 22.51 11.30 -3.05
C ARG A 123 22.47 9.91 -2.39
N SER A 124 21.53 9.66 -1.47
CA SER A 124 21.35 8.37 -0.79
C SER A 124 20.58 7.40 -1.68
N LEU A 125 21.15 7.03 -2.83
CA LEU A 125 20.46 6.28 -3.88
C LEU A 125 19.92 4.95 -3.39
N ARG A 126 20.73 4.19 -2.65
CA ARG A 126 20.36 2.86 -2.14
C ARG A 126 19.14 2.93 -1.22
N HIS A 127 19.14 3.87 -0.28
CA HIS A 127 18.03 4.09 0.64
C HIS A 127 16.77 4.54 -0.10
N ARG A 128 16.91 5.48 -1.05
CA ARG A 128 15.77 5.93 -1.87
C ARG A 128 15.17 4.81 -2.71
N LEU A 129 16.00 3.99 -3.35
CA LEU A 129 15.53 2.86 -4.16
C LEU A 129 14.86 1.78 -3.30
N ALA A 130 15.44 1.45 -2.14
CA ALA A 130 14.87 0.51 -1.19
C ALA A 130 13.45 0.90 -0.75
N VAL A 131 13.20 2.19 -0.61
CA VAL A 131 11.90 2.75 -0.25
C VAL A 131 10.97 2.92 -1.46
N LEU A 132 11.52 3.25 -2.62
CA LEU A 132 10.75 3.49 -3.85
C LEU A 132 10.18 2.21 -4.44
N TRP A 133 10.97 1.13 -4.51
CA TRP A 133 10.54 -0.09 -5.21
C TRP A 133 9.28 -0.74 -4.62
N PRO A 134 9.13 -0.91 -3.29
CA PRO A 134 7.89 -1.44 -2.74
C PRO A 134 6.70 -0.51 -2.98
N GLN A 135 6.90 0.82 -3.01
CA GLN A 135 5.83 1.77 -3.34
C GLN A 135 5.35 1.62 -4.79
N LEU A 136 6.27 1.48 -5.74
CA LEU A 136 5.93 1.28 -7.15
C LEU A 136 5.15 -0.02 -7.35
N ILE A 137 5.60 -1.11 -6.75
CA ILE A 137 4.94 -2.42 -6.82
C ILE A 137 3.57 -2.35 -6.15
N GLY A 138 3.48 -1.69 -5.00
CA GLY A 138 2.26 -1.52 -4.22
C GLY A 138 1.20 -0.73 -4.97
N LEU A 139 1.53 0.47 -5.46
CA LEU A 139 0.61 1.31 -6.24
C LEU A 139 0.13 0.61 -7.52
N ALA A 140 1.02 -0.10 -8.23
CA ALA A 140 0.60 -0.87 -9.41
C ALA A 140 -0.28 -2.07 -9.07
N THR A 141 -0.10 -2.67 -7.90
CA THR A 141 -1.00 -3.72 -7.40
C THR A 141 -2.38 -3.14 -7.10
N LEU A 142 -2.44 -1.98 -6.44
CA LEU A 142 -3.70 -1.27 -6.19
C LEU A 142 -4.40 -0.89 -7.50
N ALA A 143 -3.68 -0.36 -8.48
CA ALA A 143 -4.23 0.00 -9.78
C ALA A 143 -4.83 -1.23 -10.48
N LYS A 144 -4.10 -2.36 -10.49
CA LYS A 144 -4.64 -3.61 -11.02
C LYS A 144 -5.88 -4.08 -10.27
N LEU A 145 -5.91 -3.94 -8.94
CA LEU A 145 -7.03 -4.37 -8.12
C LEU A 145 -8.27 -3.50 -8.37
N ALA A 146 -8.11 -2.18 -8.45
CA ALA A 146 -9.18 -1.23 -8.74
C ALA A 146 -9.90 -1.56 -10.06
N HIS A 147 -9.14 -1.90 -11.10
CA HIS A 147 -9.69 -2.24 -12.42
C HIS A 147 -10.05 -3.73 -12.58
N HIS A 148 -10.00 -4.53 -11.50
CA HIS A 148 -10.26 -5.96 -11.59
C HIS A 148 -11.76 -6.29 -11.46
N PRO A 149 -12.46 -6.72 -12.53
CA PRO A 149 -13.91 -6.92 -12.50
C PRO A 149 -14.37 -8.06 -11.57
N ARG A 150 -13.49 -9.03 -11.31
CA ARG A 150 -13.75 -10.20 -10.44
C ARG A 150 -12.76 -10.26 -9.28
N TRP A 151 -12.58 -9.15 -8.58
CA TRP A 151 -11.50 -9.00 -7.57
C TRP A 151 -11.61 -9.99 -6.40
N LEU A 152 -12.77 -10.59 -6.16
CA LEU A 152 -12.99 -11.68 -5.19
C LEU A 152 -12.70 -13.09 -5.72
N ASP A 153 -12.35 -13.24 -6.99
CA ASP A 153 -12.01 -14.54 -7.59
C ASP A 153 -10.53 -14.91 -7.32
N PRO A 154 -10.24 -15.97 -6.55
CA PRO A 154 -8.87 -16.37 -6.21
C PRO A 154 -8.11 -16.94 -7.42
N THR A 155 -8.82 -17.37 -8.47
CA THR A 155 -8.21 -17.96 -9.67
C THR A 155 -7.62 -16.89 -10.59
N THR A 156 -8.08 -15.65 -10.46
CA THR A 156 -7.58 -14.50 -11.22
C THR A 156 -6.98 -13.45 -10.27
N PRO A 157 -5.79 -13.69 -9.71
CA PRO A 157 -5.17 -12.73 -8.80
C PRO A 157 -4.73 -11.46 -9.53
N ALA A 158 -4.97 -10.30 -8.91
CA ALA A 158 -4.47 -9.00 -9.37
C ALA A 158 -2.95 -8.89 -9.20
N LYS A 159 -2.19 -9.59 -10.06
CA LYS A 159 -0.73 -9.71 -9.97
C LYS A 159 -0.02 -8.83 -10.99
N VAL A 160 0.94 -8.05 -10.52
CA VAL A 160 1.86 -7.29 -11.38
C VAL A 160 2.84 -8.26 -12.06
N SER A 161 3.07 -8.09 -13.37
CA SER A 161 3.95 -9.01 -14.11
C SER A 161 5.42 -8.76 -13.76
N ARG A 162 6.24 -9.82 -13.74
CA ARG A 162 7.69 -9.71 -13.48
C ARG A 162 8.38 -8.78 -14.49
N ARG A 163 7.97 -8.86 -15.76
CA ARG A 163 8.47 -7.97 -16.83
C ARG A 163 8.23 -6.50 -16.46
N TRP A 164 6.99 -6.16 -16.08
CA TRP A 164 6.66 -4.80 -15.64
C TRP A 164 7.51 -4.38 -14.43
N ILE A 165 7.68 -5.25 -13.42
CA ILE A 165 8.50 -4.95 -12.24
C ILE A 165 9.92 -4.59 -12.68
N TYR A 166 10.59 -5.46 -13.44
CA TYR A 166 11.96 -5.21 -13.88
C TYR A 166 12.09 -3.94 -14.73
N THR A 167 11.11 -3.65 -15.59
CA THR A 167 11.08 -2.38 -16.34
C THR A 167 11.01 -1.18 -15.38
N MET A 168 10.15 -1.21 -14.37
CA MET A 168 10.05 -0.10 -13.42
C MET A 168 11.30 0.04 -12.55
N LEU A 169 11.91 -1.08 -12.13
CA LEU A 169 13.19 -1.03 -11.41
C LEU A 169 14.28 -0.36 -12.26
N LEU A 170 14.37 -0.70 -13.55
CA LEU A 170 15.32 -0.08 -14.47
C LEU A 170 15.06 1.42 -14.65
N LEU A 171 13.79 1.82 -14.92
CA LEU A 171 13.40 3.22 -15.08
C LEU A 171 13.59 4.04 -13.79
N SER A 172 13.57 3.39 -12.62
CA SER A 172 13.77 4.05 -11.34
C SER A 172 15.20 4.53 -11.10
N LEU A 173 16.21 3.93 -11.75
CA LEU A 173 17.61 4.29 -11.55
C LEU A 173 17.92 5.76 -11.90
N PRO A 174 17.55 6.28 -13.08
CA PRO A 174 17.70 7.72 -13.35
C PRO A 174 16.66 8.56 -12.59
N ALA A 175 15.43 8.07 -12.44
CA ALA A 175 14.34 8.84 -11.82
C ALA A 175 14.61 9.16 -10.33
N VAL A 176 15.30 8.27 -9.61
CA VAL A 176 15.52 8.41 -8.16
C VAL A 176 16.29 9.69 -7.78
N LEU A 177 17.06 10.23 -8.72
CA LEU A 177 17.82 11.47 -8.58
C LEU A 177 16.95 12.74 -8.61
N SER A 178 15.70 12.67 -9.10
CA SER A 178 14.82 13.82 -9.25
C SER A 178 13.50 13.65 -8.49
N ASN A 179 13.28 14.47 -7.47
CA ASN A 179 12.00 14.49 -6.76
C ASN A 179 10.84 14.91 -7.68
N THR A 180 11.09 15.75 -8.68
CA THR A 180 10.05 16.19 -9.63
C THR A 180 9.60 15.03 -10.50
N LEU A 181 10.54 14.24 -11.04
CA LEU A 181 10.22 13.04 -11.83
C LEU A 181 9.48 12.00 -10.98
N LEU A 182 9.98 11.72 -9.78
CA LEU A 182 9.33 10.78 -8.88
C LEU A 182 7.92 11.23 -8.47
N ARG A 183 7.72 12.53 -8.18
CA ARG A 183 6.39 13.06 -7.82
C ARG A 183 5.42 12.94 -9.00
N GLY A 184 5.86 13.26 -10.21
CA GLY A 184 5.05 13.06 -11.42
C GLY A 184 4.69 11.59 -11.65
N TRP A 185 5.67 10.70 -11.52
CA TRP A 185 5.47 9.27 -11.75
C TRP A 185 4.60 8.60 -10.69
N LEU A 186 4.85 8.85 -9.41
CA LEU A 186 4.04 8.33 -8.30
C LEU A 186 2.63 8.93 -8.32
N GLY A 187 2.50 10.21 -8.70
CA GLY A 187 1.20 10.85 -8.91
C GLY A 187 0.42 10.25 -10.07
N TRP A 188 1.08 9.89 -11.17
CA TRP A 188 0.46 9.17 -12.28
C TRP A 188 -0.02 7.78 -11.85
N LEU A 189 0.82 7.00 -11.14
CA LEU A 189 0.42 5.69 -10.60
C LEU A 189 -0.75 5.79 -9.62
N HIS A 190 -0.74 6.82 -8.76
CA HIS A 190 -1.83 7.08 -7.82
C HIS A 190 -3.14 7.36 -8.55
N LYS A 191 -3.11 8.13 -9.64
CA LYS A 191 -4.31 8.41 -10.45
C LYS A 191 -4.87 7.16 -11.11
N GLN A 192 -4.04 6.20 -11.50
CA GLN A 192 -4.51 4.94 -12.09
C GLN A 192 -5.32 4.06 -11.14
N VAL A 193 -5.26 4.30 -9.83
CA VAL A 193 -6.06 3.55 -8.84
C VAL A 193 -7.52 4.02 -8.82
N HIS A 194 -7.79 5.27 -9.19
CA HIS A 194 -9.16 5.74 -9.32
C HIS A 194 -9.73 5.32 -10.69
N LYS A 195 -10.97 4.84 -10.71
CA LYS A 195 -11.73 4.68 -11.95
C LYS A 195 -12.16 6.07 -12.44
N GLU A 196 -11.92 6.34 -13.73
CA GLU A 196 -12.48 7.51 -14.42
C GLU A 196 -14.00 7.44 -14.50
#